data_AF-A0A949L1S2-F1
#
_entry.id   AF-A0A949L1S2-F1
#
_cell.length_a   1.000
_cell.length_b   1.000
_cell.length_c   1.000
_cell.angle_alpha   90.00
_cell.angle_beta   90.00
_cell.angle_gamma   90.00
#
_symmetry.space_group_name_H-M   'P 1'
#
loop_
_entity.id
_entity.type
_entity.pdbx_description
1 polymer ?
#
loop_
_entity_poly.entity_id
_entity_poly.type
_entity_poly.pdbx_seq_one_letter_code
_entity_poly.pdbx_strand_id
1 'polypeptide(L)'
;MVILTATSGDTGKAALEGFKDIEGIRIVVFYPENGVSQVQRLQMVTQEGHNTHVVAIDGNFDDAQSAVKIILNDEIMRAGLKARNIKFSSANSINIGRLIPQITYYFSTYEKLIKDEEINRGDQINFVVPTGNFGNILAGYFAKQIGLPVNKLICAANENNILRDFIDTGIYDINRPFIKTISPSMDILISSNLERLLYYLSDCDNDYIASLMKELATNKKYEVNDTIKEKLKEEFWSSYCTEEETMETIRRVFQTYGYVMDTHTAVAYKTYEDYTRATKDQTKTVILSTASPFKFPGSVYSAIYGPSDKDELTLMAELSERTGLMIPDVVNGLGDKEILHQRTCKPETMADEIMAIISEDQDDRA
;
A
#
# COMPACT_ATOMS: atom_id res chain seq x y z
N MET A 1 -17.63 -6.08 -16.94
CA MET A 1 -16.23 -5.66 -16.74
C MET A 1 -15.58 -6.61 -15.75
N VAL A 2 -14.32 -6.99 -15.96
CA VAL A 2 -13.56 -7.86 -15.05
C VAL A 2 -12.36 -7.09 -14.53
N ILE A 3 -12.27 -6.96 -13.21
CA ILE A 3 -11.19 -6.27 -12.50
C ILE A 3 -10.15 -7.31 -12.10
N LEU A 4 -8.91 -7.14 -12.54
CA LEU A 4 -7.79 -7.99 -12.17
C LEU A 4 -6.86 -7.26 -11.20
N THR A 5 -6.54 -7.90 -10.08
CA THR A 5 -5.67 -7.34 -9.04
C THR A 5 -4.73 -8.43 -8.52
N ALA A 6 -3.44 -8.11 -8.40
CA ALA A 6 -2.47 -8.92 -7.67
C ALA A 6 -2.19 -8.25 -6.32
N THR A 7 -2.04 -9.02 -5.25
CA THR A 7 -1.81 -8.47 -3.91
C THR A 7 -0.80 -9.26 -3.09
N SER A 8 -0.12 -8.56 -2.18
CA SER A 8 0.61 -9.13 -1.04
C SER A 8 -0.23 -9.14 0.26
N GLY A 9 -1.55 -8.96 0.16
CA GLY A 9 -2.50 -9.04 1.27
C GLY A 9 -3.54 -7.92 1.24
N ASP A 10 -3.20 -6.78 1.84
CA ASP A 10 -4.15 -5.70 2.16
C ASP A 10 -4.89 -5.08 0.97
N THR A 11 -4.18 -4.92 -0.17
CA THR A 11 -4.80 -4.33 -1.36
C THR A 11 -5.88 -5.23 -1.95
N GLY A 12 -5.73 -6.55 -1.84
CA GLY A 12 -6.70 -7.52 -2.33
C GLY A 12 -8.02 -7.41 -1.60
N LYS A 13 -8.01 -7.46 -0.27
CA LYS A 13 -9.23 -7.30 0.55
C LYS A 13 -9.92 -5.95 0.28
N ALA A 14 -9.17 -4.85 0.22
CA ALA A 14 -9.75 -3.54 -0.08
C ALA A 14 -10.42 -3.49 -1.46
N ALA A 15 -9.80 -4.12 -2.47
CA ALA A 15 -10.37 -4.19 -3.81
C ALA A 15 -11.63 -5.08 -3.83
N LEU A 16 -11.59 -6.25 -3.18
CA LEU A 16 -12.73 -7.15 -3.07
C LEU A 16 -13.95 -6.45 -2.46
N GLU A 17 -13.75 -5.76 -1.34
CA GLU A 17 -14.83 -5.02 -0.67
C GLU A 17 -15.36 -3.88 -1.55
N GLY A 18 -14.47 -3.13 -2.21
CA GLY A 18 -14.84 -1.99 -3.05
C GLY A 18 -15.61 -2.36 -4.32
N PHE A 19 -15.53 -3.61 -4.78
CA PHE A 19 -16.25 -4.09 -5.97
C PHE A 19 -17.30 -5.17 -5.67
N LYS A 20 -17.51 -5.51 -4.38
CA LYS A 20 -18.49 -6.51 -3.93
C LYS A 20 -19.89 -6.17 -4.46
N ASP A 21 -20.50 -7.15 -5.13
CA ASP A 21 -21.87 -7.14 -5.65
C ASP A 21 -22.23 -5.94 -6.53
N ILE A 22 -21.23 -5.28 -7.15
CA ILE A 22 -21.48 -4.25 -8.15
C ILE A 22 -21.92 -4.91 -9.47
N GLU A 23 -23.14 -4.57 -9.90
CA GLU A 23 -23.73 -5.10 -11.13
C GLU A 23 -22.83 -4.87 -12.35
N GLY A 24 -22.65 -5.92 -13.15
CA GLY A 24 -21.84 -5.87 -14.36
C GLY A 24 -20.32 -5.85 -14.11
N ILE A 25 -19.86 -5.94 -12.86
CA ILE A 25 -18.45 -6.09 -12.50
C ILE A 25 -18.21 -7.48 -11.94
N ARG A 26 -17.07 -8.08 -12.29
CA ARG A 26 -16.44 -9.21 -11.60
C ARG A 26 -15.08 -8.78 -11.11
N ILE A 27 -14.64 -9.25 -9.96
CA ILE A 27 -13.28 -9.01 -9.47
C ILE A 27 -12.56 -10.33 -9.22
N VAL A 28 -11.36 -10.43 -9.77
CA VAL A 28 -10.44 -11.55 -9.54
C VAL A 28 -9.20 -11.01 -8.83
N VAL A 29 -8.97 -11.48 -7.62
CA VAL A 29 -7.80 -11.15 -6.80
C VAL A 29 -6.87 -12.34 -6.73
N PHE A 30 -5.62 -12.11 -7.12
CA PHE A 30 -4.54 -13.06 -7.04
C PHE A 30 -3.63 -12.74 -5.86
N TYR A 31 -3.26 -13.76 -5.08
CA TYR A 31 -2.30 -13.62 -3.98
C TYR A 31 -1.34 -14.82 -3.93
N PRO A 32 -0.07 -14.66 -3.51
CA PRO A 32 0.85 -15.78 -3.35
C PRO A 32 0.44 -16.63 -2.14
N GLU A 33 0.24 -17.94 -2.33
CA GLU A 33 -0.23 -18.88 -1.30
C GLU A 33 0.60 -18.76 -0.01
N ASN A 34 1.93 -18.67 -0.15
CA ASN A 34 2.89 -18.62 0.96
C ASN A 34 3.44 -17.20 1.23
N GLY A 35 2.82 -16.15 0.69
CA GLY A 35 3.34 -14.78 0.74
C GLY A 35 2.45 -13.77 1.47
N VAL A 36 1.41 -14.22 2.16
CA VAL A 36 0.47 -13.37 2.92
C VAL A 36 0.28 -13.92 4.33
N SER A 37 -0.08 -13.07 5.29
CA SER A 37 -0.34 -13.52 6.67
C SER A 37 -1.61 -14.36 6.77
N GLN A 38 -1.78 -15.09 7.89
CA GLN A 38 -2.98 -15.90 8.11
C GLN A 38 -4.23 -15.02 8.16
N VAL A 39 -4.16 -13.89 8.87
CA VAL A 39 -5.26 -12.91 8.93
C VAL A 39 -5.60 -12.39 7.54
N GLN A 40 -4.60 -11.96 6.76
CA GLN A 40 -4.81 -11.42 5.40
C GLN A 40 -5.39 -12.48 4.46
N ARG A 41 -4.88 -13.72 4.53
CA ARG A 41 -5.43 -14.85 3.76
C ARG A 41 -6.89 -15.07 4.10
N LEU A 42 -7.23 -15.17 5.38
CA LEU A 42 -8.61 -15.39 5.83
C LEU A 42 -9.53 -14.25 5.37
N GLN A 43 -9.08 -12.99 5.43
CA GLN A 43 -9.87 -11.87 4.91
C GLN A 43 -10.22 -12.01 3.42
N MET A 44 -9.33 -12.58 2.62
CA MET A 44 -9.57 -12.81 1.19
C MET A 44 -10.41 -14.06 0.94
N VAL A 45 -10.03 -15.21 1.49
CA VAL A 45 -10.71 -16.48 1.16
C VAL A 45 -12.09 -16.64 1.78
N THR A 46 -12.43 -15.81 2.78
CA THR A 46 -13.78 -15.72 3.37
C THR A 46 -14.59 -14.55 2.80
N GLN A 47 -14.10 -13.89 1.74
CA GLN A 47 -14.78 -12.77 1.12
C GLN A 47 -16.12 -13.20 0.53
N GLU A 48 -17.18 -12.53 0.97
CA GLU A 48 -18.51 -12.65 0.39
C GLU A 48 -18.66 -11.78 -0.87
N GLY A 49 -19.64 -12.14 -1.70
CA GLY A 49 -20.06 -11.41 -2.89
C GLY A 49 -20.07 -12.33 -4.10
N HIS A 50 -21.19 -12.34 -4.82
CA HIS A 50 -21.40 -13.26 -5.94
C HIS A 50 -20.46 -13.00 -7.11
N ASN A 51 -19.88 -11.81 -7.18
CA ASN A 51 -18.98 -11.38 -8.23
C ASN A 51 -17.50 -11.32 -7.80
N THR A 52 -17.20 -11.83 -6.61
CA THR A 52 -15.86 -11.84 -6.04
C THR A 52 -15.20 -13.19 -6.29
N HIS A 53 -13.93 -13.18 -6.66
CA HIS A 53 -13.15 -14.40 -6.85
C HIS A 53 -11.74 -14.18 -6.32
N VAL A 54 -11.27 -15.11 -5.50
CA VAL A 54 -9.91 -15.12 -4.97
C VAL A 54 -9.20 -16.37 -5.46
N VAL A 55 -7.99 -16.18 -5.99
CA VAL A 55 -7.16 -17.25 -6.53
C VAL A 55 -5.78 -17.20 -5.89
N ALA A 56 -5.40 -18.28 -5.21
CA ALA A 56 -4.06 -18.42 -4.68
C ALA A 56 -3.09 -18.81 -5.81
N ILE A 57 -1.89 -18.24 -5.78
CA ILE A 57 -0.84 -18.53 -6.75
C ILE A 57 0.27 -19.33 -6.09
N ASP A 58 0.65 -20.42 -6.74
CA ASP A 58 1.90 -21.15 -6.48
C ASP A 58 3.07 -20.37 -7.12
N GLY A 59 3.52 -19.35 -6.40
CA GLY A 59 4.51 -18.37 -6.86
C GLY A 59 4.64 -17.22 -5.87
N ASN A 60 5.28 -16.13 -6.31
CA ASN A 60 5.44 -14.93 -5.49
C ASN A 60 4.58 -13.75 -6.01
N PHE A 61 4.58 -12.64 -5.27
CA PHE A 61 3.82 -11.44 -5.61
C PHE A 61 4.23 -10.81 -6.95
N ASP A 62 5.53 -10.80 -7.27
CA ASP A 62 6.04 -10.23 -8.52
C ASP A 62 5.62 -11.07 -9.73
N ASP A 63 5.57 -12.39 -9.58
CA ASP A 63 5.05 -13.31 -10.61
C ASP A 63 3.58 -12.98 -10.91
N ALA A 64 2.75 -12.87 -9.86
CA ALA A 64 1.33 -12.52 -9.97
C ALA A 64 1.13 -11.16 -10.63
N GLN A 65 1.89 -10.15 -10.21
CA GLN A 65 1.79 -8.79 -10.74
C GLN A 65 2.22 -8.74 -12.22
N SER A 66 3.28 -9.46 -12.59
CA SER A 66 3.80 -9.52 -13.96
C SER A 66 2.82 -10.24 -14.87
N ALA A 67 2.27 -11.38 -14.44
CA ALA A 67 1.27 -12.12 -15.19
C ALA A 67 -0.01 -11.30 -15.41
N VAL A 68 -0.53 -10.61 -14.38
CA VAL A 68 -1.68 -9.69 -14.56
C VAL A 68 -1.37 -8.61 -15.60
N LYS A 69 -0.17 -8.02 -15.61
CA LYS A 69 0.22 -7.02 -16.63
C LYS A 69 0.27 -7.62 -18.04
N ILE A 70 0.78 -8.84 -18.19
CA ILE A 70 0.83 -9.53 -19.49
C ILE A 70 -0.59 -9.78 -19.99
N ILE A 71 -1.43 -10.39 -19.15
CA ILE A 71 -2.85 -10.70 -19.45
C ILE A 71 -3.62 -9.43 -19.82
N LEU A 72 -3.42 -8.36 -19.04
CA LEU A 72 -4.07 -7.08 -19.32
C LEU A 72 -3.65 -6.49 -20.66
N ASN A 73 -2.49 -6.82 -21.22
CA ASN A 73 -1.99 -6.30 -22.50
C ASN A 73 -2.07 -7.32 -23.65
N ASP A 74 -2.61 -8.52 -23.42
CA ASP A 74 -2.79 -9.53 -24.47
C ASP A 74 -3.90 -9.10 -25.46
N GLU A 75 -3.50 -8.79 -26.69
CA GLU A 75 -4.41 -8.34 -27.75
C GLU A 75 -5.41 -9.41 -28.19
N ILE A 76 -5.00 -10.69 -28.20
CA ILE A 76 -5.82 -11.82 -28.62
C ILE A 76 -6.93 -12.03 -27.58
N MET A 77 -6.56 -12.07 -26.30
CA MET A 77 -7.51 -12.22 -25.20
C MET A 77 -8.47 -11.03 -25.14
N ARG A 78 -7.96 -9.80 -25.29
CA ARG A 78 -8.79 -8.59 -25.37
C ARG A 78 -9.79 -8.64 -26.53
N ALA A 79 -9.37 -9.09 -27.71
CA ALA A 79 -10.25 -9.22 -28.87
C ALA A 79 -11.36 -10.26 -28.62
N GLY A 80 -11.01 -11.43 -28.07
CA GLY A 80 -11.97 -12.49 -27.73
C GLY A 80 -13.00 -12.04 -26.68
N LEU A 81 -12.56 -11.30 -25.67
CA LEU A 81 -13.44 -10.76 -24.62
C LEU A 81 -14.32 -9.62 -25.12
N LYS A 82 -13.80 -8.76 -26.01
CA LYS A 82 -14.58 -7.69 -26.64
C LYS A 82 -15.75 -8.26 -27.44
N ALA A 83 -15.57 -9.40 -28.11
CA ALA A 83 -16.65 -10.11 -28.81
C ALA A 83 -17.76 -10.60 -27.86
N ARG A 84 -17.43 -10.82 -26.57
CA ARG A 84 -18.38 -11.17 -25.49
C ARG A 84 -18.88 -9.94 -24.71
N ASN A 85 -18.58 -8.71 -25.18
CA ASN A 85 -18.84 -7.45 -24.48
C ASN A 85 -18.21 -7.36 -23.07
N ILE A 86 -17.11 -8.07 -22.85
CA ILE A 86 -16.33 -8.06 -21.61
C ILE A 86 -15.11 -7.16 -21.79
N LYS A 87 -14.81 -6.36 -20.77
CA LYS A 87 -13.63 -5.49 -20.70
C LYS A 87 -12.84 -5.80 -19.47
N PHE A 88 -11.51 -5.83 -19.60
CA PHE A 88 -10.60 -5.86 -18.46
C PHE A 88 -10.29 -4.46 -17.92
N SER A 89 -10.06 -4.40 -16.62
CA SER A 89 -9.48 -3.26 -15.92
C SER A 89 -8.69 -3.76 -14.71
N SER A 90 -8.02 -2.85 -14.00
CA SER A 90 -7.22 -3.18 -12.82
C SER A 90 -7.47 -2.20 -11.67
N ALA A 91 -7.43 -2.73 -10.44
CA ALA A 91 -7.46 -1.95 -9.20
C ALA A 91 -6.06 -1.74 -8.58
N ASN A 92 -5.00 -1.87 -9.38
CA ASN A 92 -3.64 -1.62 -8.92
C ASN A 92 -3.39 -0.12 -8.64
N SER A 93 -2.30 0.19 -7.94
CA SER A 93 -1.92 1.55 -7.48
C SER A 93 -1.74 2.59 -8.58
N ILE A 94 -1.68 2.15 -9.84
CA ILE A 94 -1.60 3.02 -11.03
C ILE A 94 -2.97 3.60 -11.36
N ASN A 95 -4.09 3.06 -10.88
CA ASN A 95 -5.40 3.63 -11.20
C ASN A 95 -5.59 5.02 -10.57
N ILE A 96 -5.94 6.03 -11.38
CA ILE A 96 -6.20 7.41 -10.90
C ILE A 96 -7.34 7.47 -9.87
N GLY A 97 -8.31 6.55 -9.98
CA GLY A 97 -9.40 6.37 -9.03
C GLY A 97 -8.95 5.91 -7.65
N ARG A 98 -7.72 5.42 -7.47
CA ARG A 98 -7.12 5.22 -6.14
C ARG A 98 -6.46 6.48 -5.61
N LEU A 99 -5.85 7.28 -6.48
CA LEU A 99 -5.05 8.45 -6.08
C LEU A 99 -5.93 9.64 -5.67
N ILE A 100 -6.98 9.93 -6.44
CA ILE A 100 -7.87 11.07 -6.18
C ILE A 100 -8.56 10.99 -4.81
N PRO A 101 -9.18 9.86 -4.41
CA PRO A 101 -9.84 9.78 -3.10
C PRO A 101 -8.88 10.00 -1.93
N GLN A 102 -7.60 9.62 -2.07
CA GLN A 102 -6.59 9.81 -1.03
C GLN A 102 -6.33 11.30 -0.72
N ILE A 103 -6.55 12.21 -1.68
CA ILE A 103 -6.41 13.66 -1.45
C ILE A 103 -7.38 14.14 -0.37
N THR A 104 -8.57 13.52 -0.29
CA THR A 104 -9.67 14.00 0.57
C THR A 104 -9.31 13.98 2.06
N TYR A 105 -8.60 12.94 2.54
CA TYR A 105 -8.30 12.86 3.97
C TYR A 105 -7.24 13.88 4.41
N TYR A 106 -6.36 14.36 3.52
CA TYR A 106 -5.45 15.46 3.82
C TYR A 106 -6.22 16.75 4.15
N PHE A 107 -7.22 17.09 3.32
CA PHE A 107 -8.10 18.23 3.59
C PHE A 107 -8.97 18.03 4.83
N SER A 108 -9.58 16.86 4.98
CA SER A 108 -10.46 16.60 6.14
C SER A 108 -9.67 16.60 7.47
N THR A 109 -8.41 16.15 7.46
CA THR A 109 -7.54 16.19 8.64
C THR A 109 -7.18 17.63 8.99
N TYR A 110 -6.81 18.44 8.00
CA TYR A 110 -6.53 19.87 8.21
C TYR A 110 -7.75 20.61 8.76
N GLU A 111 -8.93 20.36 8.19
CA GLU A 111 -10.19 20.94 8.69
C GLU A 111 -10.48 20.49 10.13
N LYS A 112 -10.23 19.22 10.46
CA LYS A 112 -10.40 18.71 11.83
C LYS A 112 -9.43 19.37 12.80
N LEU A 113 -8.16 19.56 12.45
CA LEU A 113 -7.19 20.27 13.30
C LEU A 113 -7.61 21.72 13.57
N ILE A 114 -8.23 22.40 12.60
CA ILE A 114 -8.81 23.74 12.84
C ILE A 114 -9.99 23.66 13.83
N LYS A 115 -10.91 22.70 13.63
CA LYS A 115 -12.08 22.51 14.51
C LYS A 115 -11.70 22.15 15.93
N ASP A 116 -10.63 21.39 16.09
CA ASP A 116 -10.09 20.97 17.39
C ASP A 116 -9.17 22.06 18.00
N GLU A 117 -9.05 23.24 17.37
CA GLU A 117 -8.23 24.38 17.82
C GLU A 117 -6.71 24.08 17.92
N GLU A 118 -6.24 23.05 17.21
CA GLU A 118 -4.82 22.64 17.19
C GLU A 118 -3.96 23.52 16.26
N ILE A 119 -4.58 24.17 15.28
CA ILE A 119 -3.99 25.11 14.32
C ILE A 119 -4.99 26.19 13.90
N ASN A 120 -4.50 27.32 13.38
CA ASN A 120 -5.32 28.32 12.71
C ASN A 120 -5.42 28.06 11.21
N ARG A 121 -6.45 28.63 10.57
CA ARG A 121 -6.56 28.60 9.11
C ARG A 121 -5.38 29.34 8.47
N GLY A 122 -4.66 28.64 7.60
CA GLY A 122 -3.47 29.16 6.92
C GLY A 122 -2.17 28.72 7.56
N ASP A 123 -2.19 28.23 8.81
CA ASP A 123 -1.01 27.62 9.43
C ASP A 123 -0.60 26.40 8.61
N GLN A 124 0.70 26.28 8.33
CA GLN A 124 1.22 25.14 7.62
C GLN A 124 1.36 23.94 8.57
N ILE A 125 1.15 22.73 8.05
CA ILE A 125 1.37 21.48 8.79
C ILE A 125 2.25 20.52 8.02
N ASN A 126 2.90 19.60 8.75
CA ASN A 126 3.64 18.48 8.18
C ASN A 126 2.78 17.22 8.13
N PHE A 127 3.07 16.35 7.16
CA PHE A 127 2.51 15.00 7.11
C PHE A 127 3.63 13.98 7.01
N VAL A 128 3.59 12.95 7.86
CA VAL A 128 4.52 11.82 7.84
C VAL A 128 3.78 10.60 7.33
N VAL A 129 4.29 10.00 6.26
CA VAL A 129 3.59 8.98 5.50
C VAL A 129 4.45 7.71 5.41
N PRO A 130 4.02 6.58 6.00
CA PRO A 130 4.60 5.27 5.68
C PRO A 130 4.41 5.01 4.17
N THR A 131 5.51 4.91 3.44
CA THR A 131 5.49 4.97 1.97
C THR A 131 6.15 3.76 1.33
N GLY A 132 5.37 3.01 0.56
CA GLY A 132 5.86 2.02 -0.41
C GLY A 132 5.74 2.53 -1.85
N ASN A 133 4.55 2.38 -2.44
CA ASN A 133 4.27 2.70 -3.84
C ASN A 133 4.04 4.21 -4.16
N PHE A 134 4.42 5.13 -3.26
CA PHE A 134 4.32 6.60 -3.38
C PHE A 134 2.92 7.21 -3.55
N GLY A 135 1.85 6.43 -3.73
CA GLY A 135 0.51 6.96 -4.01
C GLY A 135 -0.07 7.86 -2.90
N ASN A 136 0.11 7.46 -1.64
CA ASN A 136 -0.43 8.20 -0.49
C ASN A 136 0.25 9.56 -0.34
N ILE A 137 1.59 9.59 -0.24
CA ILE A 137 2.34 10.84 -0.12
C ILE A 137 2.20 11.73 -1.37
N LEU A 138 2.03 11.15 -2.56
CA LEU A 138 1.71 11.89 -3.78
C LEU A 138 0.34 12.58 -3.69
N ALA A 139 -0.67 11.94 -3.07
CA ALA A 139 -1.94 12.59 -2.81
C ALA A 139 -1.78 13.80 -1.87
N GLY A 140 -0.88 13.71 -0.89
CA GLY A 140 -0.48 14.85 -0.05
C GLY A 140 0.19 15.98 -0.85
N TYR A 141 1.06 15.63 -1.80
CA TYR A 141 1.63 16.60 -2.74
C TYR A 141 0.55 17.28 -3.58
N PHE A 142 -0.40 16.52 -4.14
CA PHE A 142 -1.53 17.12 -4.87
C PHE A 142 -2.41 17.98 -3.98
N ALA A 143 -2.67 17.60 -2.73
CA ALA A 143 -3.39 18.46 -1.79
C ALA A 143 -2.68 19.80 -1.60
N LYS A 144 -1.35 19.80 -1.45
CA LYS A 144 -0.52 21.02 -1.40
C LYS A 144 -0.67 21.85 -2.67
N GLN A 145 -0.55 21.23 -3.86
CA GLN A 145 -0.69 21.92 -5.14
C GLN A 145 -2.08 22.52 -5.35
N ILE A 146 -3.13 21.91 -4.80
CA ILE A 146 -4.51 22.45 -4.81
C ILE A 146 -4.65 23.67 -3.89
N GLY A 147 -3.76 23.83 -2.90
CA GLY A 147 -3.72 24.98 -1.99
C GLY A 147 -3.82 24.62 -0.51
N LEU A 148 -3.72 23.35 -0.14
CA LEU A 148 -3.63 22.97 1.27
C LEU A 148 -2.30 23.49 1.87
N PRO A 149 -2.30 24.18 3.03
CA PRO A 149 -1.08 24.67 3.68
C PRO A 149 -0.21 23.54 4.23
N VAL A 150 0.56 22.88 3.36
CA VAL A 150 1.51 21.83 3.73
C VAL A 150 2.92 22.42 3.77
N ASN A 151 3.59 22.31 4.93
CA ASN A 151 5.00 22.64 5.07
C ASN A 151 5.85 21.52 4.45
N LYS A 152 6.03 20.37 5.15
CA LYS A 152 6.74 19.19 4.63
C LYS A 152 5.87 17.95 4.46
N LEU A 153 6.18 17.20 3.40
CA LEU A 153 5.79 15.81 3.21
C LEU A 153 6.97 14.91 3.60
N ILE A 154 6.81 14.14 4.65
CA ILE A 154 7.87 13.32 5.23
C ILE A 154 7.65 11.86 4.82
N CYS A 155 8.53 11.35 3.98
CA CYS A 155 8.52 9.99 3.46
C CYS A 155 9.19 9.04 4.45
N ALA A 156 8.41 8.13 5.03
CA ALA A 156 8.90 7.09 5.91
C ALA A 156 9.03 5.77 5.14
N ALA A 157 10.27 5.29 4.97
CA ALA A 157 10.55 3.98 4.36
C ALA A 157 10.91 2.95 5.45
N ASN A 158 10.76 1.67 5.14
CA ASN A 158 11.36 0.60 5.94
C ASN A 158 12.77 0.29 5.40
N GLU A 159 13.34 -0.87 5.71
CA GLU A 159 14.65 -1.30 5.20
C GLU A 159 14.78 -1.26 3.67
N ASN A 160 13.67 -1.34 2.93
CA ASN A 160 13.60 -1.06 1.50
C ASN A 160 13.63 0.47 1.26
N ASN A 161 14.76 1.08 1.54
CA ASN A 161 14.95 2.53 1.66
C ASN A 161 15.22 3.26 0.33
N ILE A 162 14.82 2.69 -0.82
CA ILE A 162 15.10 3.30 -2.13
C ILE A 162 14.52 4.72 -2.27
N LEU A 163 13.35 4.96 -1.69
CA LEU A 163 12.72 6.28 -1.70
C LEU A 163 13.50 7.29 -0.85
N ARG A 164 14.09 6.84 0.26
CA ARG A 164 14.95 7.69 1.09
C ARG A 164 16.20 8.10 0.32
N ASP A 165 16.87 7.13 -0.32
CA ASP A 165 18.08 7.39 -1.10
C ASP A 165 17.77 8.34 -2.28
N PHE A 166 16.64 8.12 -2.95
CA PHE A 166 16.19 8.94 -4.07
C PHE A 166 15.88 10.39 -3.64
N ILE A 167 15.16 10.60 -2.55
CA ILE A 167 14.84 11.96 -2.06
C ILE A 167 16.12 12.70 -1.66
N ASP A 168 17.08 12.02 -1.04
CA ASP A 168 18.31 12.65 -0.57
C ASP A 168 19.31 12.95 -1.71
N THR A 169 19.40 12.07 -2.71
CA THR A 169 20.46 12.11 -3.74
C THR A 169 19.97 12.44 -5.15
N GLY A 170 18.69 12.24 -5.45
CA GLY A 170 18.12 12.26 -6.80
C GLY A 170 18.40 10.99 -7.62
N ILE A 171 19.06 10.00 -7.05
CA ILE A 171 19.43 8.75 -7.72
C ILE A 171 18.42 7.67 -7.35
N TYR A 172 17.77 7.08 -8.37
CA TYR A 172 16.85 5.96 -8.19
C TYR A 172 17.52 4.68 -8.69
N ASP A 173 17.96 3.80 -7.79
CA ASP A 173 18.77 2.61 -8.12
C ASP A 173 18.15 1.33 -7.57
N ILE A 174 17.58 0.51 -8.46
CA ILE A 174 16.93 -0.76 -8.08
C ILE A 174 17.89 -1.95 -8.03
N ASN A 175 19.21 -1.74 -8.24
CA ASN A 175 20.22 -2.79 -8.09
C ASN A 175 20.53 -3.04 -6.61
N ARG A 176 19.53 -3.50 -5.85
CA ARG A 176 19.59 -3.75 -4.41
C ARG A 176 18.75 -4.98 -4.04
N PRO A 177 19.06 -5.66 -2.93
CA PRO A 177 18.26 -6.79 -2.48
C PRO A 177 16.85 -6.33 -2.07
N PHE A 178 15.85 -7.17 -2.35
CA PHE A 178 14.51 -7.04 -1.78
C PHE A 178 14.52 -7.63 -0.36
N ILE A 179 14.12 -6.83 0.63
CA ILE A 179 14.11 -7.25 2.03
C ILE A 179 12.65 -7.44 2.45
N LYS A 180 12.30 -8.64 2.90
CA LYS A 180 11.00 -8.88 3.54
C LYS A 180 11.05 -8.35 4.95
N THR A 181 10.11 -7.48 5.29
CA THR A 181 10.04 -6.88 6.63
C THR A 181 8.71 -7.17 7.34
N ILE A 182 8.64 -6.86 8.63
CA ILE A 182 7.39 -6.82 9.41
C ILE A 182 6.41 -5.71 8.98
N SER A 183 6.78 -4.89 8.00
CA SER A 183 5.93 -3.84 7.40
C SER A 183 5.69 -4.11 5.90
N PRO A 184 5.13 -5.27 5.54
CA PRO A 184 5.24 -5.85 4.19
C PRO A 184 4.63 -5.01 3.07
N SER A 185 3.63 -4.18 3.36
CA SER A 185 3.02 -3.28 2.37
C SER A 185 3.94 -2.13 1.90
N MET A 186 5.10 -1.95 2.55
CA MET A 186 6.13 -0.99 2.18
C MET A 186 7.35 -1.64 1.50
N ASP A 187 7.43 -2.97 1.47
CA ASP A 187 8.53 -3.69 0.84
C ASP A 187 8.46 -3.54 -0.68
N ILE A 188 9.29 -2.66 -1.24
CA ILE A 188 9.29 -2.32 -2.67
C ILE A 188 10.70 -2.09 -3.20
N LEU A 189 10.93 -2.47 -4.46
CA LEU A 189 12.07 -1.99 -5.27
C LEU A 189 11.66 -0.89 -6.24
N ILE A 190 10.44 -0.97 -6.78
CA ILE A 190 9.91 0.00 -7.74
C ILE A 190 8.68 0.66 -7.16
N SER A 191 8.72 1.98 -7.04
CA SER A 191 7.60 2.76 -6.55
C SER A 191 6.74 3.29 -7.70
N SER A 192 5.61 2.64 -7.93
CA SER A 192 4.78 2.85 -9.14
C SER A 192 4.23 4.26 -9.34
N ASN A 193 4.08 5.07 -8.28
CA ASN A 193 3.59 6.46 -8.42
C ASN A 193 4.71 7.50 -8.50
N LEU A 194 5.98 7.11 -8.40
CA LEU A 194 7.09 8.07 -8.45
C LEU A 194 7.20 8.76 -9.80
N GLU A 195 6.93 8.04 -10.90
CA GLU A 195 6.86 8.58 -12.26
C GLU A 195 5.93 9.80 -12.36
N ARG A 196 4.79 9.76 -11.65
CA ARG A 196 3.84 10.89 -11.61
C ARG A 196 4.43 12.10 -10.93
N LEU A 197 5.09 11.92 -9.79
CA LEU A 197 5.75 13.04 -9.11
C LEU A 197 6.77 13.67 -10.06
N LEU A 198 7.63 12.84 -10.67
CA LEU A 198 8.66 13.31 -11.59
C LEU A 198 8.08 14.14 -12.73
N TYR A 199 6.97 13.69 -13.32
CA TYR A 199 6.27 14.43 -14.37
C TYR A 199 5.91 15.86 -13.93
N TYR A 200 5.38 16.05 -12.72
CA TYR A 200 5.07 17.39 -12.23
C TYR A 200 6.32 18.19 -11.85
N LEU A 201 7.34 17.54 -11.29
CA LEU A 201 8.60 18.20 -10.94
C LEU A 201 9.41 18.63 -12.17
N SER A 202 9.27 17.92 -13.29
CA SER A 202 9.86 18.25 -14.59
C SER A 202 9.01 19.21 -15.42
N ASP A 203 8.07 19.93 -14.80
CA ASP A 203 7.18 20.88 -15.47
C ASP A 203 6.41 20.24 -16.64
N CYS A 204 5.96 19.00 -16.43
CA CYS A 204 5.17 18.19 -17.37
C CYS A 204 5.93 17.74 -18.63
N ASP A 205 7.26 17.63 -18.58
CA ASP A 205 8.10 17.15 -19.69
C ASP A 205 7.99 15.63 -19.90
N ASN A 206 7.20 15.22 -20.91
CA ASN A 206 7.02 13.81 -21.27
C ASN A 206 8.30 13.13 -21.78
N ASP A 207 9.11 13.84 -22.57
CA ASP A 207 10.30 13.26 -23.21
C ASP A 207 11.37 12.95 -22.17
N TYR A 208 11.51 13.86 -21.19
CA TYR A 208 12.40 13.65 -20.06
C TYR A 208 11.96 12.43 -19.23
N ILE A 209 10.68 12.31 -18.88
CA ILE A 209 10.19 11.14 -18.12
C ILE A 209 10.37 9.84 -18.90
N ALA A 210 10.07 9.84 -20.20
CA ALA A 210 10.33 8.68 -21.05
C ALA A 210 11.81 8.27 -21.06
N SER A 211 12.73 9.24 -21.01
CA SER A 211 14.17 8.97 -20.92
C SER A 211 14.55 8.29 -19.60
N LEU A 212 14.03 8.77 -18.46
CA LEU A 212 14.28 8.16 -17.14
C LEU A 212 13.72 6.74 -17.06
N MET A 213 12.52 6.50 -17.60
CA MET A 213 11.92 5.17 -17.60
C MET A 213 12.71 4.20 -18.50
N LYS A 214 13.28 4.69 -19.61
CA LYS A 214 14.18 3.90 -20.46
C LYS A 214 15.48 3.56 -19.74
N GLU A 215 16.07 4.50 -19.00
CA GLU A 215 17.25 4.25 -18.17
C GLU A 215 16.96 3.24 -17.07
N LEU A 216 15.82 3.35 -16.38
CA LEU A 216 15.40 2.37 -15.39
C LEU A 216 15.25 0.96 -15.99
N ALA A 217 14.63 0.85 -17.17
CA ALA A 217 14.44 -0.43 -17.82
C ALA A 217 15.78 -1.10 -18.21
N THR A 218 16.72 -0.30 -18.71
CA THR A 218 17.99 -0.75 -19.30
C THR A 218 19.09 -0.93 -18.25
N ASN A 219 19.31 0.10 -17.44
CA ASN A 219 20.43 0.19 -16.48
C ASN A 219 19.98 -0.12 -15.05
N LYS A 220 18.68 -0.34 -14.82
CA LYS A 220 18.10 -0.53 -13.48
C LYS A 220 18.33 0.68 -12.56
N LYS A 221 18.59 1.84 -13.15
CA LYS A 221 18.96 3.07 -12.45
C LYS A 221 18.74 4.29 -13.32
N TYR A 222 18.39 5.42 -12.71
CA TYR A 222 18.50 6.76 -13.30
C TYR A 222 18.91 7.80 -12.24
N GLU A 223 19.31 8.98 -12.70
CA GLU A 223 19.55 10.16 -11.86
C GLU A 223 18.78 11.35 -12.42
N VAL A 224 18.05 12.07 -11.56
CA VAL A 224 17.32 13.27 -11.97
C VAL A 224 18.24 14.48 -12.06
N ASN A 225 17.86 15.49 -12.85
CA ASN A 225 18.61 16.73 -12.95
C ASN A 225 18.59 17.54 -11.64
N ASP A 226 19.49 18.51 -11.52
CA ASP A 226 19.65 19.28 -10.29
C ASP A 226 18.41 20.12 -9.93
N THR A 227 17.65 20.59 -10.92
CA THR A 227 16.37 21.30 -10.68
C THR A 227 15.36 20.40 -9.96
N ILE A 228 15.24 19.13 -10.36
CA ILE A 228 14.37 18.18 -9.67
C ILE A 228 14.93 17.83 -8.30
N LYS A 229 16.26 17.69 -8.13
CA LYS A 229 16.87 17.47 -6.81
C LYS A 229 16.54 18.60 -5.83
N GLU A 230 16.57 19.85 -6.29
CA GLU A 230 16.20 21.01 -5.48
C GLU A 230 14.71 20.97 -5.10
N LYS A 231 13.81 20.76 -6.07
CA LYS A 231 12.37 20.62 -5.79
C LYS A 231 12.08 19.44 -4.85
N LEU A 232 12.78 18.32 -4.97
CA LEU A 232 12.63 17.17 -4.06
C LEU A 232 12.98 17.54 -2.61
N LYS A 233 14.09 18.25 -2.39
CA LYS A 233 14.50 18.72 -1.06
C LYS A 233 13.58 19.81 -0.52
N GLU A 234 13.05 20.65 -1.39
CA GLU A 234 12.07 21.66 -1.02
C GLU A 234 10.74 21.03 -0.62
N GLU A 235 10.30 19.96 -1.27
CA GLU A 235 8.97 19.37 -1.08
C GLU A 235 8.95 18.24 -0.04
N PHE A 236 10.02 17.45 0.03
CA PHE A 236 10.06 16.23 0.81
C PHE A 236 11.23 16.19 1.79
N TRP A 237 11.03 15.44 2.87
CA TRP A 237 12.11 14.92 3.71
C TRP A 237 11.93 13.41 3.85
N SER A 238 12.98 12.66 4.15
CA SER A 238 12.86 11.21 4.28
C SER A 238 13.79 10.61 5.32
N SER A 239 13.36 9.48 5.89
CA SER A 239 14.19 8.57 6.67
C SER A 239 13.75 7.14 6.39
N TYR A 240 14.47 6.19 6.98
CA TYR A 240 14.07 4.80 7.02
C TYR A 240 14.13 4.25 8.44
N CYS A 241 13.44 3.13 8.65
CA CYS A 241 13.35 2.44 9.93
C CYS A 241 13.68 0.95 9.72
N THR A 242 14.60 0.41 10.51
CA THR A 242 14.88 -1.03 10.53
C THR A 242 13.79 -1.81 11.25
N GLU A 243 13.75 -3.13 11.10
CA GLU A 243 12.82 -3.96 11.86
C GLU A 243 13.01 -3.80 13.38
N GLU A 244 14.27 -3.75 13.83
CA GLU A 244 14.61 -3.55 15.24
C GLU A 244 14.08 -2.21 15.76
N GLU A 245 14.36 -1.12 15.04
CA GLU A 245 13.87 0.22 15.37
C GLU A 245 12.33 0.28 15.36
N THR A 246 11.69 -0.45 14.43
CA THR A 246 10.23 -0.54 14.34
C THR A 246 9.64 -1.21 15.59
N MET A 247 10.20 -2.35 15.99
CA MET A 247 9.76 -3.10 17.18
C MET A 247 10.01 -2.32 18.47
N GLU A 248 11.16 -1.65 18.58
CA GLU A 248 11.46 -0.76 19.71
C GLU A 248 10.48 0.42 19.78
N THR A 249 10.16 1.02 18.62
CA THR A 249 9.22 2.14 18.54
C THR A 249 7.82 1.75 19.01
N ILE A 250 7.28 0.61 18.56
CA ILE A 250 5.98 0.09 19.05
C ILE A 250 6.02 -0.08 20.56
N ARG A 251 7.06 -0.76 21.09
CA ARG A 251 7.21 -1.02 22.52
C ARG A 251 7.25 0.27 23.34
N ARG A 252 8.10 1.22 22.94
CA ARG A 252 8.32 2.47 23.66
C ARG A 252 7.06 3.34 23.66
N VAL A 253 6.38 3.47 22.53
CA VAL A 253 5.14 4.25 22.43
C VAL A 253 4.02 3.61 23.26
N PHE A 254 3.90 2.28 23.26
CA PHE A 254 2.96 1.59 24.12
C PHE A 254 3.28 1.80 25.62
N GLN A 255 4.54 1.67 26.02
CA GLN A 255 4.95 1.88 27.42
C GLN A 255 4.76 3.32 27.89
N THR A 256 4.96 4.30 27.00
CA THR A 256 4.91 5.72 27.34
C THR A 256 3.47 6.26 27.32
N TYR A 257 2.69 5.86 26.32
CA TYR A 257 1.38 6.48 26.02
C TYR A 257 0.21 5.50 26.09
N GLY A 258 0.46 4.19 26.23
CA GLY A 258 -0.58 3.16 26.11
C GLY A 258 -1.11 2.98 24.68
N TYR A 259 -0.53 3.65 23.68
CA TYR A 259 -0.98 3.59 22.29
C TYR A 259 -0.37 2.39 21.55
N VAL A 260 -1.23 1.57 20.96
CA VAL A 260 -0.83 0.34 20.24
C VAL A 260 -0.73 0.65 18.74
N MET A 261 0.49 0.74 18.23
CA MET A 261 0.74 0.97 16.80
C MET A 261 0.86 -0.35 16.04
N ASP A 262 0.41 -0.33 14.78
CA ASP A 262 0.90 -1.29 13.78
C ASP A 262 2.37 -0.99 13.39
N THR A 263 2.96 -1.88 12.60
CA THR A 263 4.36 -1.79 12.16
C THR A 263 4.62 -0.63 11.19
N HIS A 264 3.74 -0.35 10.23
CA HIS A 264 3.83 0.77 9.29
C HIS A 264 3.73 2.13 9.99
N THR A 265 2.79 2.27 10.92
CA THR A 265 2.60 3.47 11.73
C THR A 265 3.83 3.73 12.60
N ALA A 266 4.45 2.67 13.15
CA ALA A 266 5.69 2.79 13.90
C ALA A 266 6.87 3.27 13.04
N VAL A 267 6.99 2.79 11.79
CA VAL A 267 7.99 3.30 10.83
C VAL A 267 7.83 4.81 10.60
N ALA A 268 6.59 5.29 10.46
CA ALA A 268 6.31 6.73 10.35
C ALA A 268 6.62 7.49 11.64
N TYR A 269 6.25 6.96 12.80
CA TYR A 269 6.55 7.60 14.08
C TYR A 269 8.07 7.75 14.31
N LYS A 270 8.86 6.70 14.03
CA LYS A 270 10.32 6.77 14.11
C LYS A 270 10.88 7.80 13.14
N THR A 271 10.38 7.81 11.90
CA THR A 271 10.79 8.80 10.87
C THR A 271 10.46 10.24 11.32
N TYR A 272 9.33 10.46 11.98
CA TYR A 272 8.98 11.76 12.57
C TYR A 272 10.00 12.19 13.62
N GLU A 273 10.41 11.28 14.51
CA GLU A 273 11.43 11.60 15.53
C GLU A 273 12.79 11.91 14.91
N ASP A 274 13.18 11.17 13.86
CA ASP A 274 14.39 11.47 13.10
C ASP A 274 14.31 12.87 12.46
N TYR A 275 13.17 13.21 11.86
CA TYR A 275 12.92 14.53 11.27
C TYR A 275 13.06 15.64 12.30
N THR A 276 12.30 15.58 13.40
CA THR A 276 12.35 16.59 14.46
C THR A 276 13.74 16.68 15.09
N ARG A 277 14.45 15.56 15.24
CA ARG A 277 15.83 15.57 15.75
C ARG A 277 16.79 16.28 14.80
N ALA A 278 16.67 16.05 13.49
CA ALA A 278 17.55 16.59 12.46
C ALA A 278 17.26 18.06 12.14
N THR A 279 16.00 18.45 12.05
CA THR A 279 15.58 19.79 11.58
C THR A 279 15.23 20.75 12.70
N LYS A 280 14.91 20.23 13.89
CA LYS A 280 14.30 20.96 15.02
C LYS A 280 12.95 21.60 14.69
N ASP A 281 12.34 21.24 13.56
CA ASP A 281 11.02 21.76 13.17
C ASP A 281 9.96 21.36 14.22
N GLN A 282 9.20 22.37 14.66
CA GLN A 282 8.11 22.26 15.64
C GLN A 282 6.72 22.38 14.99
N THR A 283 6.66 22.47 13.66
CA THR A 283 5.41 22.55 12.90
C THR A 283 4.50 21.38 13.28
N LYS A 284 3.20 21.66 13.46
CA LYS A 284 2.20 20.64 13.78
C LYS A 284 2.28 19.53 12.75
N THR A 285 2.46 18.30 13.21
CA THR A 285 2.74 17.15 12.34
C THR A 285 1.68 16.08 12.52
N VAL A 286 1.16 15.59 11.40
CA VAL A 286 0.22 14.47 11.34
C VAL A 286 0.96 13.23 10.88
N ILE A 287 0.87 12.15 11.66
CA ILE A 287 1.35 10.82 11.24
C ILE A 287 0.17 10.05 10.67
N LEU A 288 0.32 9.55 9.44
CA LEU A 288 -0.70 8.70 8.82
C LEU A 288 -0.59 7.28 9.39
N SER A 289 -1.56 6.89 10.22
CA SER A 289 -1.70 5.51 10.67
C SER A 289 -2.44 4.69 9.62
N THR A 290 -1.72 3.77 8.97
CA THR A 290 -2.18 3.16 7.69
C THR A 290 -2.82 1.79 7.85
N ALA A 291 -2.68 1.16 9.02
CA ALA A 291 -3.33 -0.10 9.33
C ALA A 291 -3.85 -0.12 10.77
N SER A 292 -4.62 -1.16 11.09
CA SER A 292 -4.93 -1.48 12.47
C SER A 292 -3.84 -2.43 13.01
N PRO A 293 -3.44 -2.35 14.29
CA PRO A 293 -2.48 -3.28 14.88
C PRO A 293 -2.94 -4.75 14.77
N PHE A 294 -4.26 -4.99 14.73
CA PHE A 294 -4.82 -6.33 14.59
C PHE A 294 -4.65 -6.95 13.20
N LYS A 295 -4.14 -6.21 12.22
CA LYS A 295 -3.75 -6.77 10.92
C LYS A 295 -2.36 -7.41 10.95
N PHE A 296 -1.54 -7.06 11.95
CA PHE A 296 -0.19 -7.59 12.15
C PHE A 296 0.00 -8.08 13.60
N PRO A 297 -0.89 -8.95 14.10
CA PRO A 297 -0.95 -9.28 15.52
C PRO A 297 0.34 -9.92 16.03
N GLY A 298 0.99 -10.76 15.22
CA GLY A 298 2.25 -11.41 15.59
C GLY A 298 3.37 -10.41 15.88
N SER A 299 3.62 -9.47 14.98
CA SER A 299 4.66 -8.45 15.13
C SER A 299 4.33 -7.47 16.26
N VAL A 300 3.08 -6.99 16.34
CA VAL A 300 2.66 -6.04 17.37
C VAL A 300 2.71 -6.67 18.76
N TYR A 301 2.19 -7.89 18.91
CA TYR A 301 2.27 -8.65 20.15
C TYR A 301 3.74 -8.86 20.56
N SER A 302 4.57 -9.31 19.62
CA SER A 302 5.98 -9.57 19.90
C SER A 302 6.77 -8.33 20.31
N ALA A 303 6.44 -7.17 19.72
CA ALA A 303 7.05 -5.90 20.09
C ALA A 303 6.76 -5.54 21.55
N ILE A 304 5.49 -5.66 21.94
CA ILE A 304 5.01 -5.21 23.25
C ILE A 304 5.33 -6.22 24.36
N TYR A 305 5.19 -7.51 24.08
CA TYR A 305 5.17 -8.58 25.08
C TYR A 305 6.27 -9.63 24.92
N GLY A 306 7.06 -9.55 23.86
CA GLY A 306 8.07 -10.55 23.52
C GLY A 306 7.55 -11.64 22.58
N PRO A 307 8.46 -12.38 21.93
CA PRO A 307 8.12 -13.35 20.89
C PRO A 307 7.22 -14.47 21.43
N SER A 308 6.39 -15.02 20.55
CA SER A 308 5.47 -16.11 20.87
C SER A 308 5.30 -17.04 19.66
N ASP A 309 5.18 -18.35 19.94
CA ASP A 309 4.96 -19.38 18.92
C ASP A 309 3.46 -19.65 18.64
N LYS A 310 2.55 -18.86 19.24
CA LYS A 310 1.11 -18.98 19.03
C LYS A 310 0.72 -18.47 17.64
N ASP A 311 -0.39 -18.96 17.11
CA ASP A 311 -0.93 -18.51 15.81
C ASP A 311 -1.46 -17.06 15.87
N GLU A 312 -1.60 -16.44 14.70
CA GLU A 312 -1.95 -15.02 14.60
C GLU A 312 -3.33 -14.70 15.20
N LEU A 313 -4.31 -15.61 15.11
CA LEU A 313 -5.66 -15.37 15.64
C LEU A 313 -5.65 -15.41 17.17
N THR A 314 -4.92 -16.36 17.76
CA THR A 314 -4.72 -16.41 19.20
C THR A 314 -3.99 -15.16 19.69
N LEU A 315 -2.93 -14.73 19.01
CA LEU A 315 -2.20 -13.50 19.35
C LEU A 315 -3.06 -12.25 19.19
N MET A 316 -3.96 -12.21 18.20
CA MET A 316 -4.91 -11.12 18.01
C MET A 316 -5.89 -11.01 19.19
N ALA A 317 -6.42 -12.14 19.66
CA ALA A 317 -7.32 -12.20 20.82
C ALA A 317 -6.60 -11.76 22.11
N GLU A 318 -5.39 -12.27 22.37
CA GLU A 318 -4.60 -11.89 23.54
C GLU A 318 -4.17 -10.42 23.51
N LEU A 319 -3.84 -9.89 22.32
CA LEU A 319 -3.56 -8.47 22.14
C LEU A 319 -4.78 -7.62 22.52
N SER A 320 -5.98 -8.01 22.09
CA SER A 320 -7.23 -7.33 22.43
C SER A 320 -7.51 -7.36 23.93
N GLU A 321 -7.44 -8.55 24.55
CA GLU A 321 -7.69 -8.73 25.99
C GLU A 321 -6.76 -7.87 26.84
N ARG A 322 -5.46 -7.86 26.50
CA ARG A 322 -4.44 -7.19 27.32
C ARG A 322 -4.36 -5.69 27.10
N THR A 323 -4.69 -5.21 25.91
CA THR A 323 -4.67 -3.77 25.58
C THR A 323 -6.03 -3.11 25.82
N GLY A 324 -7.10 -3.88 25.93
CA GLY A 324 -8.48 -3.38 26.00
C GLY A 324 -9.02 -2.85 24.67
N LEU A 325 -8.26 -2.97 23.58
CA LEU A 325 -8.71 -2.54 22.24
C LEU A 325 -9.69 -3.54 21.65
N MET A 326 -10.78 -3.06 21.08
CA MET A 326 -11.72 -3.90 20.35
C MET A 326 -11.13 -4.34 19.01
N ILE A 327 -11.23 -5.63 18.72
CA ILE A 327 -10.87 -6.18 17.40
C ILE A 327 -11.88 -5.62 16.39
N PRO A 328 -11.43 -4.94 15.31
CA PRO A 328 -12.33 -4.41 14.29
C PRO A 328 -13.18 -5.50 13.64
N ASP A 329 -14.45 -5.22 13.35
CA ASP A 329 -15.40 -6.19 12.76
C ASP A 329 -14.89 -6.85 11.48
N VAL A 330 -14.05 -6.14 10.72
CA VAL A 330 -13.47 -6.63 9.45
C VAL A 330 -12.47 -7.77 9.66
N VAL A 331 -11.89 -7.91 10.85
CA VAL A 331 -10.98 -9.01 11.23
C VAL A 331 -11.51 -9.89 12.37
N ASN A 332 -12.58 -9.46 13.04
CA ASN A 332 -13.21 -10.22 14.10
C ASN A 332 -13.90 -11.49 13.56
N GLY A 333 -13.77 -12.61 14.27
CA GLY A 333 -14.41 -13.89 13.90
C GLY A 333 -13.94 -14.52 12.58
N LEU A 334 -12.81 -14.07 12.00
CA LEU A 334 -12.32 -14.60 10.73
C LEU A 334 -12.06 -16.11 10.75
N GLY A 335 -11.66 -16.66 11.89
CA GLY A 335 -11.43 -18.10 12.06
C GLY A 335 -12.70 -18.95 11.99
N ASP A 336 -13.87 -18.35 12.23
CA ASP A 336 -15.16 -19.04 12.26
C ASP A 336 -15.92 -18.93 10.92
N LYS A 337 -15.43 -18.10 9.98
CA LYS A 337 -16.06 -17.90 8.69
C LYS A 337 -15.80 -19.05 7.74
N GLU A 338 -16.82 -19.40 6.95
CA GLU A 338 -16.70 -20.37 5.87
C GLU A 338 -15.72 -19.87 4.79
N ILE A 339 -14.86 -20.76 4.30
CA ILE A 339 -13.96 -20.48 3.19
C ILE A 339 -14.77 -20.59 1.88
N LEU A 340 -14.97 -19.45 1.22
CA LEU A 340 -15.76 -19.32 0.00
C LEU A 340 -14.89 -19.45 -1.27
N HIS A 341 -13.59 -19.21 -1.17
CA HIS A 341 -12.66 -19.25 -2.30
C HIS A 341 -11.56 -20.28 -2.09
N GLN A 342 -11.45 -21.24 -3.01
CA GLN A 342 -10.49 -22.36 -2.92
C GLN A 342 -9.64 -22.53 -4.20
N ARG A 343 -9.77 -21.62 -5.16
CA ARG A 343 -9.06 -21.69 -6.45
C ARG A 343 -7.58 -21.48 -6.26
N THR A 344 -6.79 -22.29 -6.97
CA THR A 344 -5.33 -22.18 -7.00
C THR A 344 -4.83 -22.29 -8.43
N CYS A 345 -3.74 -21.59 -8.77
CA CYS A 345 -3.12 -21.70 -10.09
C CYS A 345 -1.62 -21.40 -10.03
N LYS A 346 -0.91 -21.68 -11.13
CA LYS A 346 0.45 -21.19 -11.35
C LYS A 346 0.44 -19.89 -12.16
N PRO A 347 1.48 -19.04 -12.08
CA PRO A 347 1.56 -17.79 -12.85
C PRO A 347 1.28 -17.99 -14.35
N GLU A 348 1.81 -19.06 -14.95
CA GLU A 348 1.62 -19.39 -16.37
C GLU A 348 0.18 -19.79 -16.74
N THR A 349 -0.64 -20.22 -15.78
CA THR A 349 -2.03 -20.66 -15.98
C THR A 349 -3.08 -19.62 -15.57
N MET A 350 -2.66 -18.43 -15.12
CA MET A 350 -3.59 -17.40 -14.64
C MET A 350 -4.61 -16.97 -15.70
N ALA A 351 -4.22 -16.93 -16.98
CA ALA A 351 -5.13 -16.57 -18.06
C ALA A 351 -6.28 -17.57 -18.21
N ASP A 352 -5.98 -18.86 -18.11
CA ASP A 352 -6.96 -19.95 -18.21
C ASP A 352 -7.93 -19.89 -17.03
N GLU A 353 -7.44 -19.64 -15.82
CA GLU A 353 -8.26 -19.50 -14.62
C GLU A 353 -9.25 -18.33 -14.72
N ILE A 354 -8.79 -17.18 -15.24
CA ILE A 354 -9.67 -16.03 -15.49
C ILE A 354 -10.77 -16.40 -16.49
N MET A 355 -10.43 -17.14 -17.54
CA MET A 355 -11.42 -17.57 -18.53
C MET A 355 -12.41 -18.59 -17.98
N ALA A 356 -11.97 -19.49 -17.09
CA ALA A 356 -12.84 -20.40 -16.37
C ALA A 356 -13.86 -19.63 -15.50
N ILE A 357 -13.39 -18.72 -14.64
CA ILE A 357 -14.23 -17.84 -13.83
C ILE A 357 -15.23 -17.06 -14.68
N ILE A 358 -14.78 -16.52 -15.82
CA ILE A 358 -15.65 -15.76 -16.72
C ILE A 358 -16.78 -16.62 -17.31
N SER A 359 -16.52 -17.92 -17.52
CA SER A 359 -17.42 -18.85 -18.19
C SER A 359 -18.43 -19.47 -17.22
N GLU A 360 -18.03 -19.82 -15.99
CA GLU A 360 -18.92 -20.38 -14.97
C GLU A 360 -20.10 -19.44 -14.65
N ASP A 361 -19.84 -18.14 -14.51
CA ASP A 361 -20.87 -17.13 -14.28
C ASP A 361 -21.85 -16.92 -15.46
N GLN A 362 -21.53 -17.41 -16.67
CA GLN A 362 -22.46 -17.32 -17.80
C GLN A 362 -23.55 -18.39 -17.71
N ASP A 363 -23.24 -19.55 -17.13
CA ASP A 363 -24.21 -20.63 -16.93
C ASP A 363 -25.19 -20.32 -15.80
N ASP A 364 -24.79 -19.52 -14.79
CA ASP A 364 -25.68 -19.05 -13.70
C ASP A 364 -26.64 -17.92 -14.11
N ARG A 365 -26.47 -17.33 -15.30
CA ARG A 365 -27.33 -16.24 -15.84
C ARG A 365 -28.18 -16.67 -17.05
N ALA A 366 -28.05 -17.93 -17.48
CA ALA A 366 -28.88 -18.56 -18.51
C ALA A 366 -30.05 -19.31 -17.85
#